data_AF-A0A1Y2T9B9-F1
#
_entry.id   AF-A0A1Y2T9B9-F1
#
_cell.length_a   1.000
_cell.length_b   1.000
_cell.length_c   1.000
_cell.angle_alpha   90.00
_cell.angle_beta   90.00
_cell.angle_gamma   90.00
#
_symmetry.space_group_name_H-M   'P 1'
#
loop_
_entity.id
_entity.type
_entity.pdbx_description
1 polymer ?
#
loop_
_entity_poly.entity_id
_entity_poly.type
_entity_poly.pdbx_seq_one_letter_code
_entity_poly.pdbx_strand_id
1 'polypeptide(L)'
;MLRELRADGIARAVCAVAVEHRGDEDAGAGAPQPSFRFPAAHAGVPDGYLALPYTVFGQILALHAAVRLGNRPDTPSPTGTVNRVVRGVTIHAFPVAGDG
;
A
#
# COMPACT_ATOMS: atom_id res chain seq x y z
N MET A 1 -6.07 4.57 -13.04
CA MET A 1 -5.41 4.71 -11.72
C MET A 1 -4.09 5.51 -11.73
N LEU A 2 -2.94 5.02 -12.25
CA LEU A 2 -1.65 5.75 -12.09
C LEU A 2 -1.64 7.17 -12.71
N ARG A 3 -2.36 7.35 -13.83
CA ARG A 3 -2.51 8.67 -14.47
C ARG A 3 -3.31 9.64 -13.58
N GLU A 4 -4.39 9.17 -12.98
CA GLU A 4 -5.23 9.96 -12.05
C GLU A 4 -4.42 10.39 -10.82
N LEU A 5 -3.71 9.46 -10.17
CA LEU A 5 -2.86 9.76 -9.00
C LEU A 5 -1.79 10.84 -9.27
N ARG A 6 -1.31 10.94 -10.51
CA ARG A 6 -0.37 12.00 -10.93
C ARG A 6 -1.08 13.31 -11.20
N ALA A 7 -2.24 13.25 -11.86
CA ALA A 7 -3.06 14.43 -12.15
C ALA A 7 -3.52 15.14 -10.87
N ASP A 8 -3.74 14.39 -9.78
CA ASP A 8 -4.14 14.94 -8.48
C ASP A 8 -3.07 15.83 -7.83
N GLY A 9 -1.78 15.68 -8.20
CA GLY A 9 -0.69 16.55 -7.74
C GLY A 9 -0.38 16.55 -6.24
N ILE A 10 -1.03 15.68 -5.45
CA ILE A 10 -0.86 15.59 -4.00
C ILE A 10 0.50 14.97 -3.63
N ALA A 11 0.89 13.91 -4.33
CA ALA A 11 2.12 13.18 -4.06
C ALA A 11 3.29 13.78 -4.85
N ARG A 12 4.43 14.02 -4.18
CA ARG A 12 5.66 14.46 -4.84
C ARG A 12 6.19 13.46 -5.88
N ALA A 13 5.90 12.17 -5.69
CA ALA A 13 6.30 11.09 -6.60
C ALA A 13 5.25 9.98 -6.62
N VAL A 14 5.01 9.39 -7.79
CA VAL A 14 4.10 8.26 -8.00
C VAL A 14 4.88 7.12 -8.66
N CYS A 15 5.06 6.01 -7.95
CA CYS A 15 5.82 4.83 -8.37
C CYS A 15 4.90 3.61 -8.46
N ALA A 16 5.12 2.74 -9.44
CA ALA A 16 4.36 1.50 -9.61
C ALA A 16 5.19 0.28 -9.18
N VAL A 17 4.51 -0.74 -8.64
CA VAL A 17 5.08 -2.09 -8.43
C VAL A 17 4.26 -3.04 -9.29
N ALA A 18 4.89 -3.76 -10.21
CA ALA A 18 4.19 -4.58 -11.20
C ALA A 18 5.01 -5.78 -11.65
N VAL A 19 4.37 -6.78 -12.26
CA VAL A 19 5.06 -7.78 -13.08
C VAL A 19 5.14 -7.27 -14.52
N GLU A 20 6.27 -7.47 -15.17
CA GLU A 20 6.40 -7.19 -16.61
C GLU A 20 5.39 -8.03 -17.40
N HIS A 21 4.62 -7.37 -18.26
CA HIS A 21 3.74 -8.06 -19.20
C HIS A 21 4.28 -7.87 -20.61
N ARG A 22 4.19 -8.91 -21.43
CA ARG A 22 4.57 -8.82 -22.85
C ARG A 22 3.56 -7.90 -23.55
N GLY A 23 4.03 -6.77 -24.09
CA GLY A 23 3.18 -5.70 -24.63
C GLY A 23 3.02 -4.48 -23.71
N ASP A 24 3.70 -4.46 -22.57
CA ASP A 24 3.74 -3.30 -21.65
C ASP A 24 4.68 -2.17 -22.15
N GLU A 25 5.01 -2.19 -23.45
CA GLU A 25 5.79 -1.16 -24.14
C GLU A 25 5.01 0.16 -24.24
N ASP A 26 3.68 0.15 -24.04
CA ASP A 26 2.82 1.33 -24.25
C ASP A 26 1.66 1.50 -23.24
N ALA A 27 1.82 1.10 -21.97
CA ALA A 27 0.81 1.40 -20.92
C ALA A 27 0.82 2.87 -20.43
N GLY A 28 1.23 3.81 -21.28
CA GLY A 28 1.39 5.22 -20.93
C GLY A 28 1.81 6.07 -22.11
N ALA A 29 0.88 6.76 -22.76
CA ALA A 29 1.18 7.91 -23.62
C ALA A 29 1.73 9.08 -22.78
N GLY A 30 2.89 8.90 -22.16
CA GLY A 30 3.51 9.82 -21.21
C GLY A 30 4.87 9.31 -20.71
N ALA A 31 5.69 10.24 -20.23
CA ALA A 31 7.09 10.04 -19.83
C ALA A 31 7.34 8.77 -18.97
N PRO A 32 8.53 8.17 -19.06
CA PRO A 32 8.90 6.97 -18.31
C PRO A 32 8.60 7.15 -16.82
N GLN A 33 7.76 6.27 -16.30
CA GLN A 33 7.36 6.27 -14.91
C GLN A 33 8.33 5.47 -14.04
N PRO A 34 8.68 5.94 -12.83
CA PRO A 34 9.43 5.12 -11.90
C PRO A 34 8.60 3.89 -11.55
N SER A 35 9.17 2.70 -11.77
CA SER A 35 8.51 1.44 -11.48
C SER A 35 9.50 0.41 -10.96
N PHE A 36 9.11 -0.35 -9.94
CA PHE A 36 9.76 -1.58 -9.56
C PHE A 36 9.06 -2.74 -10.26
N ARG A 37 9.79 -3.49 -11.09
CA ARG A 37 9.23 -4.52 -11.95
C ARG A 37 9.78 -5.90 -11.60
N PHE A 38 8.89 -6.87 -11.47
CA PHE A 38 9.25 -8.28 -11.41
C PHE A 38 9.32 -8.86 -12.82
N PRO A 39 10.24 -9.82 -13.08
CA PRO A 39 10.42 -10.40 -14.41
C PRO A 39 9.13 -10.98 -15.02
N ALA A 40 9.00 -10.88 -16.35
CA ALA A 40 7.85 -11.41 -17.10
C ALA A 40 7.60 -12.91 -16.91
N ALA A 41 8.61 -13.67 -16.46
CA ALA A 41 8.47 -15.07 -16.07
C ALA A 41 7.39 -15.30 -14.99
N HIS A 42 7.03 -14.26 -14.23
CA HIS A 42 6.01 -14.33 -13.18
C HIS A 42 4.62 -13.87 -13.64
N ALA A 43 4.42 -13.53 -14.92
CA ALA A 43 3.13 -13.02 -15.42
C ALA A 43 1.99 -14.05 -15.32
N GLY A 44 2.29 -15.34 -15.20
CA GLY A 44 1.31 -16.40 -14.98
C GLY A 44 0.90 -16.60 -13.52
N VAL A 45 1.49 -15.86 -12.57
CA VAL A 45 1.13 -15.95 -11.15
C VAL A 45 -0.20 -15.24 -10.94
N PRO A 46 -1.22 -15.90 -10.34
CA PRO A 46 -2.49 -15.23 -10.07
C PRO A 46 -2.33 -14.03 -9.14
N ASP A 47 -3.06 -12.95 -9.39
CA ASP A 47 -2.95 -11.67 -8.67
C ASP A 47 -3.01 -11.80 -7.15
N GLY A 48 -3.83 -12.72 -6.63
CA GLY A 48 -3.94 -12.96 -5.19
C GLY A 48 -2.60 -13.35 -4.53
N TYR A 49 -1.72 -14.04 -5.26
CA TYR A 49 -0.39 -14.39 -4.77
C TYR A 49 0.63 -13.25 -4.94
N LEU A 50 0.42 -12.33 -5.90
CA LEU A 50 1.25 -11.14 -6.07
C LEU A 50 1.08 -10.13 -4.94
N ALA A 51 -0.03 -10.19 -4.19
CA ALA A 51 -0.23 -9.36 -3.00
C ALA A 51 0.90 -9.52 -1.97
N LEU A 52 1.47 -10.72 -1.82
CA LEU A 52 2.54 -10.98 -0.86
C LEU A 52 3.83 -10.19 -1.18
N PRO A 53 4.47 -10.36 -2.36
CA PRO A 53 5.67 -9.60 -2.69
C PRO A 53 5.41 -8.08 -2.78
N TYR A 54 4.22 -7.66 -3.22
CA TYR A 54 3.87 -6.24 -3.25
C TYR A 54 3.77 -5.64 -1.84
N THR A 55 3.20 -6.38 -0.89
CA THR A 55 3.11 -5.96 0.52
C THR A 55 4.50 -5.83 1.14
N VAL A 56 5.40 -6.79 0.87
CA VAL A 56 6.78 -6.74 1.40
C VAL A 56 7.53 -5.50 0.91
N PHE A 57 7.36 -5.12 -0.37
CA PHE A 57 7.92 -3.87 -0.88
C PHE A 57 7.43 -2.65 -0.06
N GLY A 58 6.12 -2.56 0.19
CA GLY A 58 5.54 -1.50 1.00
C GLY A 58 6.05 -1.49 2.45
N GLN A 59 6.22 -2.66 3.07
CA GLN A 59 6.76 -2.82 4.43
C GLN A 59 8.21 -2.31 4.53
N ILE A 60 9.07 -2.70 3.58
CA ILE A 60 10.48 -2.27 3.54
C ILE A 60 10.56 -0.75 3.36
N LEU A 61 9.76 -0.18 2.44
CA LEU A 61 9.71 1.26 2.22
C LEU A 61 9.27 2.01 3.49
N ALA A 62 8.21 1.55 4.14
CA ALA A 62 7.69 2.16 5.37
C ALA A 62 8.71 2.09 6.52
N LEU A 63 9.40 0.95 6.68
CA LEU A 63 10.46 0.78 7.68
C LEU A 63 11.61 1.76 7.45
N HIS A 64 12.12 1.85 6.22
CA HIS A 64 13.19 2.80 5.88
C HIS A 64 12.75 4.24 6.09
N ALA A 65 11.52 4.61 5.72
CA ALA A 65 10.99 5.94 5.94
C ALA A 65 10.90 6.28 7.44
N ALA A 66 10.42 5.35 8.27
CA ALA A 66 10.35 5.52 9.71
C ALA A 66 11.75 5.78 10.31
N VAL A 67 12.73 4.94 9.99
CA VAL A 67 14.11 5.09 10.48
C VAL A 67 14.73 6.42 10.00
N ARG A 68 14.56 6.77 8.73
CA ARG A 68 15.11 8.01 8.16
C ARG A 68 14.53 9.28 8.77
N LEU A 69 13.28 9.24 9.22
CA LEU A 69 12.61 10.36 9.88
C LEU A 69 12.85 10.37 11.41
N GLY A 70 13.62 9.43 11.95
CA GLY A 70 13.86 9.31 13.39
C GLY A 70 12.67 8.74 14.17
N ASN A 71 11.65 8.21 13.49
CA ASN A 71 10.56 7.49 14.14
C ASN A 71 11.06 6.14 14.64
N ARG A 72 10.42 5.62 15.71
CA ARG A 72 10.66 4.26 16.19
C ARG A 72 9.69 3.30 15.49
N PRO A 73 10.13 2.40 14.59
CA PRO A 73 9.21 1.56 13.82
C PRO A 73 8.25 0.72 14.67
N ASP A 74 8.73 0.26 15.84
CA ASP A 74 7.92 -0.54 16.77
C ASP A 74 6.94 0.30 17.62
N THR A 75 7.22 1.60 17.76
CA THR A 75 6.42 2.56 18.54
C THR A 75 6.25 3.88 17.77
N PRO A 76 5.60 3.86 16.59
CA PRO A 76 5.64 4.99 15.64
C PRO A 76 4.72 6.16 16.01
N SER A 77 3.92 6.04 17.07
CA SER A 77 3.06 7.09 17.62
C SER A 77 3.52 7.46 19.04
N PRO A 78 4.46 8.40 19.20
CA PRO A 78 4.98 8.79 20.52
C PRO A 78 3.91 9.41 21.42
N THR A 79 2.92 10.07 20.81
CA THR A 79 1.80 10.71 21.50
C THR A 79 0.72 9.72 21.96
N GLY A 80 0.77 8.47 21.48
CA GLY A 80 -0.21 7.44 21.82
C GLY A 80 -1.61 7.65 21.23
N THR A 81 -1.76 8.55 20.25
CA THR A 81 -3.03 8.74 19.52
C THR A 81 -3.40 7.49 18.71
N VAL A 82 -2.40 6.74 18.25
CA VAL A 82 -2.56 5.43 17.61
C VAL A 82 -1.84 4.38 18.44
N ASN A 83 -2.47 3.22 18.61
CA ASN A 83 -1.97 2.15 19.46
C ASN A 83 -2.00 0.81 18.71
N ARG A 84 -1.04 -0.08 19.00
CA ARG A 84 -1.03 -1.46 18.47
C ARG A 84 -2.32 -2.22 18.81
N VAL A 85 -2.86 -1.99 20.00
CA VAL A 85 -4.18 -2.48 20.42
C VAL A 85 -5.10 -1.27 20.51
N VAL A 86 -6.23 -1.32 19.83
CA VAL A 86 -7.18 -0.20 19.78
C VAL A 86 -7.68 0.15 21.19
N ARG A 87 -7.78 1.45 21.47
CA ARG A 87 -8.27 2.00 22.73
C ARG A 87 -9.40 2.98 22.44
N GLY A 88 -10.34 3.15 23.37
CA GLY A 88 -11.45 4.09 23.22
C GLY A 88 -12.61 3.58 22.36
N VAL A 89 -12.66 2.28 22.03
CA VAL A 89 -13.78 1.67 21.32
C VAL A 89 -14.82 1.20 22.33
N THR A 90 -16.05 1.73 22.23
CA THR A 90 -17.21 1.23 22.96
C THR A 90 -18.04 0.36 22.04
N ILE A 91 -18.27 -0.89 22.44
CA ILE A 91 -19.15 -1.81 21.71
C ILE A 91 -20.56 -1.64 22.28
N HIS A 92 -21.49 -1.20 21.43
CA HIS A 92 -22.90 -1.10 21.79
C HIS A 92 -23.62 -2.41 21.45
N ALA A 93 -24.65 -2.75 22.23
CA ALA A 93 -25.46 -3.94 21.99
C ALA A 93 -26.11 -3.87 20.59
N PHE A 94 -26.04 -4.97 19.85
CA PHE A 94 -26.82 -5.11 18.64
C PHE A 94 -28.30 -5.21 19.02
N PRO A 95 -29.21 -4.42 18.44
CA PRO A 95 -30.63 -4.54 18.74
C PRO A 95 -31.11 -5.90 18.27
N VAL A 96 -31.36 -6.81 19.21
CA VAL A 96 -32.13 -8.01 18.94
C VAL A 96 -33.58 -7.56 18.81
N ALA A 97 -34.19 -7.75 17.64
CA ALA A 97 -35.63 -7.55 17.49
C ALA A 97 -36.32 -8.44 18.53
N GLY A 98 -37.14 -7.82 19.39
CA GLY A 98 -37.72 -8.50 20.54
C GLY A 98 -38.48 -9.76 20.13
N ASP A 99 -38.17 -10.86 20.81
CA ASP A 99 -39.08 -11.98 20.94
C ASP A 99 -40.30 -11.48 21.72
N GLY A 100 -41.36 -11.17 20.98
CA GLY A 100 -42.72 -11.02 21.53
C GLY A 100 -43.34 -12.38 21.83
#